data_AF-A0A842QUB1-F1
#
_entry.id   AF-A0A842QUB1-F1
#
_cell.length_a   1.000
_cell.length_b   1.000
_cell.length_c   1.000
_cell.angle_alpha   90.00
_cell.angle_beta   90.00
_cell.angle_gamma   90.00
#
_symmetry.space_group_name_H-M   'P 1'
#
loop_
_entity.id
_entity.type
_entity.pdbx_description
1 polymer ?
#
loop_
_entity_poly.entity_id
_entity_poly.type
_entity_poly.pdbx_seq_one_letter_code
_entity_poly.pdbx_strand_id
1 'polypeptide(L)' 'MSDKKDPRIRLIERLKLQLNGYVYVEDRFKEGWKESIPHYAFKCPKHGIIIDYPHGYNQRLECPKCREEENTVKQTV' A
#
# COMPACT_ATOMS: atom_id res chain seq x y z
N MET A 1 -1.37 -27.81 -12.06
CA MET A 1 -0.49 -27.25 -11.01
C MET A 1 -0.64 -25.74 -11.02
N SER A 2 -1.39 -25.17 -10.09
CA SER A 2 -1.32 -23.73 -9.78
C SER A 2 -1.67 -23.57 -8.32
N ASP A 3 -0.62 -23.50 -7.48
CA ASP A 3 -0.67 -23.15 -6.06
C ASP A 3 -1.54 -21.89 -5.87
N LYS A 4 -2.77 -22.09 -5.42
CA LYS A 4 -3.57 -21.05 -4.77
C LYS A 4 -3.01 -20.86 -3.37
N LYS A 5 -1.97 -20.03 -3.24
CA LYS A 5 -1.57 -19.44 -1.97
C LYS A 5 -1.72 -17.94 -2.10
N ASP A 6 -2.62 -17.35 -1.34
CA ASP A 6 -2.61 -15.91 -1.04
C ASP A 6 -1.29 -15.59 -0.31
N PRO A 7 -0.27 -15.00 -0.98
CA PRO A 7 1.13 -15.14 -0.58
C PRO A 7 1.77 -13.78 -0.24
N ARG A 8 0.94 -12.80 0.21
CA ARG A 8 1.09 -11.39 -0.13
C ARG A 8 2.41 -10.71 0.18
N ILE A 9 3.30 -11.26 1.00
CA ILE A 9 4.73 -10.86 1.08
C ILE A 9 5.57 -12.09 1.44
N ARG A 10 6.39 -12.59 0.49
CA ARG A 10 7.42 -13.61 0.73
C ARG A 10 8.40 -13.10 1.78
N LEU A 11 9.05 -13.99 2.54
CA LEU A 11 10.01 -13.60 3.59
C LEU A 11 11.11 -12.64 3.08
N ILE A 12 11.51 -12.79 1.81
CA ILE A 12 12.47 -11.92 1.12
C ILE A 12 11.89 -10.51 0.89
N GLU A 13 10.60 -10.40 0.55
CA GLU A 13 9.93 -9.11 0.40
C GLU A 13 9.77 -8.41 1.77
N ARG A 14 9.65 -9.15 2.89
CA ARG A 14 9.73 -8.56 4.23
C ARG A 14 11.12 -7.97 4.50
N LEU A 15 12.18 -8.64 4.07
CA LEU A 15 13.54 -8.12 4.21
C LEU A 15 13.73 -6.86 3.36
N LYS A 16 13.24 -6.86 2.12
CA LYS A 16 13.26 -5.68 1.24
C LYS A 16 12.46 -4.52 1.80
N LEU A 17 11.31 -4.79 2.42
CA LEU A 17 10.51 -3.78 3.13
C LEU A 17 11.29 -3.15 4.29
N GLN A 18 12.08 -3.92 5.04
CA GLN A 18 12.90 -3.37 6.12
C GLN A 18 14.06 -2.49 5.62
N LEU A 19 14.53 -2.70 4.39
CA LEU A 19 15.66 -1.97 3.81
C LEU A 19 15.23 -0.75 2.98
N ASN A 20 14.25 -0.90 2.09
CA ASN A 20 13.81 0.15 1.16
C ASN A 20 12.53 0.88 1.62
N GLY A 21 11.85 0.38 2.66
CA GLY A 21 10.59 0.95 3.16
C GLY A 21 9.35 0.55 2.38
N TYR A 22 9.46 0.21 1.09
CA TYR A 22 8.36 -0.22 0.23
C TYR A 22 8.79 -1.24 -0.85
N VAL A 23 7.84 -1.99 -1.39
CA VAL A 23 8.01 -3.04 -2.40
C VAL A 23 6.87 -2.96 -3.41
N TYR A 24 7.17 -3.03 -4.70
CA TYR A 24 6.17 -3.12 -5.76
C TYR A 24 5.44 -4.47 -5.69
N VAL A 25 4.11 -4.46 -5.83
CA VAL A 25 3.27 -5.67 -5.76
C VAL A 25 2.71 -6.01 -7.13
N GLU A 26 1.90 -5.12 -7.70
CA GLU A 26 1.19 -5.35 -8.96
C GLU A 26 0.63 -4.04 -9.53
N ASP A 27 0.37 -4.02 -10.83
CA ASP A 27 -0.42 -2.97 -11.46
C ASP A 27 -1.89 -3.37 -11.44
N ARG A 28 -2.75 -2.49 -10.93
CA ARG A 28 -4.19 -2.69 -10.95
C ARG A 28 -4.83 -1.76 -11.96
N PHE A 29 -5.72 -2.33 -12.76
CA PHE A 29 -6.60 -1.58 -13.64
C PHE A 29 -8.02 -1.61 -13.10
N LYS A 30 -8.69 -0.46 -13.15
CA LYS A 30 -10.11 -0.34 -12.81
C LYS A 30 -10.81 0.38 -13.95
N GLU A 31 -12.02 -0.05 -14.26
CA GLU A 31 -12.86 0.61 -15.25
C GLU A 31 -13.08 2.09 -14.86
N GLY A 32 -12.73 3.00 -15.78
CA GLY A 32 -12.70 4.44 -15.54
C GLY A 32 -11.30 5.02 -15.28
N TRP A 33 -10.25 4.20 -15.18
CA TRP A 33 -8.87 4.68 -15.15
C TRP A 33 -8.28 4.76 -16.56
N LYS A 34 -7.49 5.81 -16.84
CA LYS A 34 -6.81 5.97 -18.13
C LYS A 34 -5.68 4.95 -18.32
N GLU A 35 -5.08 4.50 -17.22
CA GLU A 35 -3.93 3.60 -17.19
C GLU A 35 -3.97 2.70 -15.95
N SER A 36 -3.18 1.62 -15.98
CA SER A 36 -3.00 0.75 -14.82
C SER A 36 -2.16 1.44 -13.76
N ILE A 37 -2.60 1.41 -12.51
CA ILE A 37 -1.93 2.10 -11.40
C ILE A 37 -1.07 1.11 -10.62
N PRO A 38 0.23 1.39 -10.44
CA PRO A 38 1.13 0.54 -9.68
C PRO A 38 0.81 0.60 -8.19
N HIS A 39 0.61 -0.57 -7.57
CA HIS A 39 0.40 -0.74 -6.14
C HIS A 39 1.69 -1.22 -5.46
N TYR A 40 1.96 -0.63 -4.30
CA TYR A 40 3.14 -0.88 -3.49
C TYR A 40 2.74 -1.33 -2.10
N ALA A 41 3.42 -2.35 -1.60
CA ALA A 41 3.40 -2.71 -0.20
C ALA A 41 4.40 -1.85 0.56
N PHE A 42 4.02 -1.33 1.73
CA PHE A 42 4.95 -0.63 2.62
C PHE A 42 4.57 -0.86 4.09
N LYS A 43 5.51 -0.60 4.99
CA LYS A 43 5.30 -0.80 6.43
C LYS A 43 4.87 0.52 7.08
N CYS A 44 3.61 0.59 7.48
CA CYS A 44 3.13 1.61 8.42
C CYS A 44 3.60 1.27 9.84
N PRO A 45 4.14 2.24 10.61
CA PRO A 45 4.56 2.00 11.99
C PRO A 45 3.39 1.67 12.94
N LYS A 46 2.17 2.15 12.65
CA LYS A 46 0.97 1.92 13.47
C LYS A 46 0.18 0.68 13.02
N HIS A 47 -0.01 0.52 11.71
CA HIS A 47 -0.94 -0.48 11.15
C HIS A 47 -0.26 -1.68 10.49
N GLY A 48 1.07 -1.73 10.48
CA GLY A 48 1.84 -2.82 9.89
C GLY A 48 1.95 -2.74 8.36
N ILE A 49 2.02 -3.89 7.70
CA ILE A 49 2.17 -3.97 6.25
C ILE A 49 0.83 -3.67 5.58
N ILE A 50 0.83 -2.70 4.67
CA ILE A 50 -0.33 -2.30 3.88
C ILE A 50 0.06 -2.19 2.41
N ILE A 51 -0.94 -2.27 1.52
CA ILE A 51 -0.75 -2.14 0.07
C ILE A 51 -1.58 -0.94 -0.38
N ASP A 52 -0.93 0.03 -1.00
CA ASP A 52 -1.58 1.21 -1.57
C ASP A 52 -0.79 1.73 -2.78
N TYR A 53 -1.36 2.66 -3.53
CA TYR A 53 -0.71 3.33 -4.64
C TYR A 53 -0.32 4.77 -4.28
N PRO A 54 0.60 5.40 -5.03
CA PRO A 54 1.01 6.77 -4.78
C PRO A 54 -0.14 7.75 -5.04
N HIS A 55 -0.50 8.54 -4.04
CA HIS A 55 -1.59 9.50 -4.15
C HIS A 55 -1.08 10.92 -4.46
N GLY A 56 -1.84 11.63 -5.29
CA GLY A 56 -1.66 13.06 -5.56
C GLY A 56 -0.47 13.44 -6.44
N TYR A 57 -0.24 14.75 -6.58
CA TYR A 57 0.84 15.31 -7.42
C TYR A 57 2.24 14.89 -6.94
N ASN A 58 2.40 14.75 -5.62
CA ASN A 58 3.68 14.39 -5.00
C ASN A 58 3.95 12.88 -4.97
N GLN A 59 3.04 12.04 -5.50
CA GLN A 59 3.21 10.59 -5.58
C GLN A 59 3.65 9.96 -4.26
N ARG A 60 2.97 10.32 -3.16
CA ARG A 60 3.32 9.82 -1.81
C ARG A 60 2.54 8.56 -1.49
N LEU A 61 3.22 7.60 -0.87
CA LEU A 61 2.60 6.44 -0.25
C LEU A 61 2.20 6.80 1.19
N GLU A 62 0.90 6.84 1.45
CA GLU A 62 0.33 7.21 2.74
C GLU A 62 -0.55 6.09 3.25
N CYS A 63 -0.51 5.82 4.56
CA CYS A 63 -1.35 4.78 5.14
C CYS A 63 -2.81 5.25 5.16
N PRO A 64 -3.74 4.58 4.45
CA PRO A 64 -5.13 5.03 4.37
C PRO A 64 -5.79 4.98 5.76
N LYS A 65 -5.39 4.04 6.62
CA LYS A 65 -5.89 3.94 8.01
C LYS A 65 -5.42 5.11 8.87
N CYS A 66 -4.15 5.52 8.76
CA CYS A 66 -3.68 6.72 9.46
C CYS A 66 -4.44 7.97 8.99
N ARG A 67 -4.64 8.09 7.68
CA ARG A 67 -5.36 9.22 7.08
C ARG A 67 -6.82 9.26 7.52
N GLU A 68 -7.46 8.11 7.65
CA GLU A 68 -8.82 8.00 8.17
C GLU A 68 -8.88 8.45 9.63
N GLU A 69 -8.00 7.93 10.50
CA GLU A 69 -7.88 8.33 11.91
C GLU A 69 -7.69 9.85 12.06
N GLU A 70 -6.79 10.46 11.27
CA GLU A 70 -6.57 11.91 11.28
C GLU A 70 -7.81 12.71 10.87
N ASN A 71 -8.63 12.19 9.97
CA ASN A 71 -9.88 12.84 9.56
C ASN A 71 -11.00 12.67 10.58
N THR A 72 -11.06 11.54 11.29
CA THR A 72 -12.04 11.32 12.35
C THR A 72 -11.82 12.28 13.52
N VAL A 73 -10.55 12.48 13.93
CA VAL A 73 -10.19 13.40 15.02
C VAL A 73 -10.61 14.83 14.71
N LYS A 74 -10.55 15.26 13.45
CA LYS A 74 -10.93 16.63 13.03
C LYS A 74 -12.44 16.91 13.09
N GLN A 75 -13.29 15.89 13.18
CA GLN A 75 -14.75 16.06 13.23
C GLN A 75 -15.30 16.09 14.66
N THR A 76 -14.46 15.88 15.68
CA THR A 76 -14.88 15.80 17.08
C THR A 76 -14.37 16.95 17.95
N VAL A 77 -13.71 17.95 17.36
CA VAL A 77 -13.22 19.18 18.02
C VAL A 77 -13.86 20.43 17.46
#